data_AF-A0A839W0X9-F1
#
_entry.id   AF-A0A839W0X9-F1
#
_cell.length_a   1.000
_cell.length_b   1.000
_cell.length_c   1.000
_cell.angle_alpha   90.00
_cell.angle_beta   90.00
_cell.angle_gamma   90.00
#
_symmetry.space_group_name_H-M   'P 1'
#
loop_
_entity.id
_entity.type
_entity.pdbx_description
1 polymer ?
#
loop_
_entity_poly.entity_id
_entity_poly.type
_entity_poly.pdbx_seq_one_letter_code
_entity_poly.pdbx_strand_id
1 'polypeptide(L)' 'MHTDARLSSLQEKHLRLDRAILDEEKRSWPDESAIKRMKLEKLHLKEEIDRLARTSHRVN' A
#
# COMPACT_ATOMS: atom_id res chain seq x y z
N MET A 1 10.28 -19.79 1.82
CA MET A 1 9.87 -18.88 0.73
C MET A 1 8.39 -18.49 0.84
N HIS A 2 7.97 -17.89 1.96
CA HIS A 2 6.58 -17.41 2.15
C HIS A 2 6.49 -15.90 2.37
N THR A 3 7.59 -15.28 2.82
CA THR A 3 7.70 -13.83 3.03
C THR A 3 7.71 -13.07 1.71
N ASP A 4 8.41 -13.57 0.68
CA ASP A 4 8.45 -12.96 -0.66
C ASP A 4 7.07 -12.90 -1.32
N ALA A 5 6.30 -13.98 -1.30
CA ALA A 5 4.96 -14.01 -1.89
C ALA A 5 4.01 -13.01 -1.18
N ARG A 6 4.13 -12.88 0.15
CA ARG A 6 3.35 -11.92 0.93
C ARG A 6 3.79 -10.49 0.65
N LEU A 7 5.09 -10.25 0.49
CA LEU A 7 5.67 -8.95 0.13
C LEU A 7 5.19 -8.50 -1.25
N SER A 8 5.27 -9.35 -2.27
CA SER A 8 4.77 -9.06 -3.62
C SER A 8 3.27 -8.74 -3.61
N SER A 9 2.48 -9.50 -2.83
CA SER A 9 1.04 -9.24 -2.68
C SER A 9 0.75 -7.88 -2.05
N LEU A 10 1.53 -7.47 -1.04
CA LEU A 10 1.39 -6.16 -0.39
C LEU A 10 1.82 -5.03 -1.32
N GLN A 11 2.89 -5.21 -2.09
CA GLN A 11 3.33 -4.26 -3.11
C GLN A 11 2.26 -4.05 -4.19
N GLU A 12 1.63 -5.14 -4.64
CA GLU A 12 0.55 -5.06 -5.62
C GLU A 12 -0.67 -4.30 -5.06
N LYS A 13 -1.05 -4.57 -3.81
CA LYS A 13 -2.11 -3.81 -3.12
C LYS A 13 -1.77 -2.33 -3.00
N HIS A 14 -0.52 -2.01 -2.66
CA HIS A 14 -0.05 -0.62 -2.57
C HIS A 14 -0.16 0.10 -3.92
N LEU A 15 0.25 -0.55 -5.02
CA LEU A 15 0.12 0.00 -6.39
C LEU A 15 -1.35 0.22 -6.79
N ARG A 16 -2.25 -0.70 -6.44
CA ARG A 16 -3.68 -0.55 -6.71
C ARG A 16 -4.28 0.62 -5.95
N LEU A 17 -3.93 0.79 -4.67
CA LEU A 17 -4.36 1.91 -3.85
C LEU A 17 -3.84 3.24 -4.41
N ASP A 18 -2.60 3.28 -4.89
CA ASP A 18 -2.02 4.49 -5.49
C ASP A 18 -2.77 4.91 -6.76
N ARG A 19 -3.10 3.94 -7.62
CA ARG A 19 -3.93 4.20 -8.80
C ARG A 19 -5.34 4.68 -8.42
N ALA A 20 -5.97 4.03 -7.43
CA ALA A 20 -7.30 4.43 -6.99
C ALA A 20 -7.33 5.85 -6.42
N ILE A 21 -6.28 6.27 -5.69
CA ILE A 21 -6.12 7.65 -5.20
C ILE A 21 -6.01 8.61 -6.39
N LEU A 22 -5.14 8.33 -7.36
CA LEU A 22 -4.96 9.18 -8.53
C LEU A 22 -6.22 9.30 -9.38
N ASP A 23 -6.95 8.20 -9.53
CA ASP A 23 -8.21 8.16 -10.27
C ASP A 23 -9.29 8.98 -9.55
N GLU A 24 -9.39 8.88 -8.22
CA GLU A 24 -10.32 9.67 -7.40
C GLU A 24 -9.95 11.16 -7.40
N GLU A 25 -8.67 11.50 -7.28
CA GLU A 25 -8.17 12.89 -7.34
C GLU A 25 -8.41 13.56 -8.69
N LYS A 26 -8.48 12.77 -9.78
CA LYS A 26 -8.80 13.27 -11.13
C LYS A 26 -10.29 13.46 -11.37
N ARG A 27 -11.17 12.98 -10.49
CA ARG A 27 -12.62 13.15 -10.68
C ARG A 27 -13.00 14.62 -10.55
N SER A 28 -14.05 15.01 -11.29
CA SER A 28 -14.62 16.35 -11.20
C SER A 28 -15.16 16.68 -9.81
N TRP A 29 -15.50 15.66 -9.02
CA TRP A 29 -16.01 15.74 -7.64
C TRP A 29 -15.28 14.70 -6.79
N PRO A 30 -14.04 14.98 -6.36
CA PRO A 30 -13.26 14.02 -5.60
C PRO A 30 -13.84 13.84 -4.20
N ASP A 31 -14.02 12.60 -3.75
CA ASP A 31 -14.29 12.34 -2.33
C ASP A 31 -12.97 12.47 -1.55
N GLU A 32 -12.70 13.67 -1.02
CA GLU A 32 -11.52 13.93 -0.19
C GLU A 32 -11.43 13.02 1.04
N SER A 33 -12.56 12.57 1.59
CA SER A 33 -12.57 11.66 2.73
C SER A 33 -12.14 10.25 2.30
N ALA A 34 -12.59 9.79 1.14
CA ALA A 34 -12.12 8.54 0.54
C ALA A 34 -10.63 8.61 0.21
N ILE A 35 -10.17 9.70 -0.41
CA ILE A 35 -8.74 9.93 -0.72
C ILE A 35 -7.90 9.90 0.55
N LYS A 36 -8.32 10.57 1.63
CA LYS A 36 -7.62 10.55 2.92
C LYS A 36 -7.56 9.14 3.51
N ARG A 37 -8.67 8.39 3.50
CA ARG A 37 -8.70 6.99 3.98
C ARG A 37 -7.75 6.11 3.16
N MET A 38 -7.77 6.22 1.84
CA MET A 38 -6.88 5.48 0.95
C MET A 38 -5.40 5.84 1.16
N LYS A 39 -5.07 7.12 1.38
CA LYS A 39 -3.70 7.55 1.70
C LYS A 39 -3.21 6.97 3.03
N LEU A 40 -4.07 6.91 4.05
CA LEU A 40 -3.75 6.27 5.33
C LEU A 40 -3.54 4.76 5.17
N GLU A 41 -4.40 4.09 4.40
CA GLU A 41 -4.26 2.66 4.12
C GLU A 41 -2.96 2.37 3.34
N LYS A 42 -2.61 3.21 2.36
CA LYS A 42 -1.34 3.18 1.65
C LYS A 42 -0.15 3.33 2.60
N LEU A 43 -0.23 4.24 3.57
CA LEU A 43 0.81 4.43 4.58
C LEU A 43 0.99 3.17 5.44
N HIS A 44 -0.10 2.59 5.94
CA HIS A 44 -0.06 1.35 6.72
C HIS A 44 0.53 0.17 5.91
N LEU A 45 0.16 0.04 4.63
CA LEU A 45 0.73 -0.99 3.76
C LEU A 45 2.24 -0.81 3.58
N LYS A 46 2.71 0.43 3.43
CA LYS A 46 4.14 0.73 3.35
C LYS A 46 4.87 0.32 4.63
N GLU A 47 4.31 0.63 5.80
CA GLU A 47 4.89 0.24 7.09
C GLU A 47 4.91 -1.28 7.30
N GLU A 48 3.87 -1.99 6.86
CA GLU A 48 3.79 -3.46 6.88
C GLU A 48 4.87 -4.07 5.97
N ILE A 49 5.04 -3.53 4.76
CA ILE A 49 6.10 -3.91 3.81
C ILE A 49 7.48 -3.71 4.44
N ASP A 50 7.75 -2.53 4.98
CA ASP A 50 9.04 -2.22 5.62
C ASP A 50 9.30 -3.12 6.83
N ARG A 51 8.26 -3.42 7.62
CA ARG A 51 8.36 -4.35 8.76
C ARG A 51 8.71 -5.75 8.27
N LEU A 52 7.99 -6.28 7.28
CA LEU A 52 8.23 -7.62 6.74
C LEU A 52 9.60 -7.71 6.06
N ALA A 53 10.02 -6.67 5.33
CA ALA A 53 11.35 -6.60 4.72
C ALA A 53 12.46 -6.63 5.78
N ARG A 54 12.33 -5.83 6.85
CA ARG A 54 13.27 -5.84 7.98
C ARG A 54 13.30 -7.17 8.71
N THR A 55 12.13 -7.78 8.93
CA THR A 55 12.06 -9.09 9.57
C THR A 55 12.72 -10.13 8.68
N SER A 56 12.39 -10.20 7.39
CA SER A 56 12.98 -11.14 6.44
C SER A 56 14.50 -11.01 6.35
N HIS A 57 15.02 -9.78 6.41
CA HIS A 57 16.47 -9.52 6.40
C HIS A 57 17.17 -9.89 7.73
N ARG A 58 16.45 -10.01 8.84
CA ARG A 58 16.99 -10.44 10.15
C ARG A 58 16.99 -11.96 10.37
N VAL A 59 16.29 -12.73 9.53
CA VAL A 59 16.19 -14.20 9.66
C VAL A 59 17.02 -14.97 8.64
N ASN A 60 17.92 -14.28 7.92
CA ASN A 60 18.88 -14.86 7.00
C ASN A 60 20.30 -14.42 7.38
#